data_AF-A0A962LDI1-F1
#
_entry.id   AF-A0A962LDI1-F1
#
_cell.length_a   1.000
_cell.length_b   1.000
_cell.length_c   1.000
_cell.angle_alpha   90.00
_cell.angle_beta   90.00
_cell.angle_gamma   90.00
#
_symmetry.space_group_name_H-M   'P 1'
#
loop_
_entity.id
_entity.type
_entity.pdbx_description
1 polymer ?
#
loop_
_entity_poly.entity_id
_entity_poly.type
_entity_poly.pdbx_seq_one_letter_code
_entity_poly.pdbx_strand_id
1 'polypeptide(L)'
;IVVLFYGNHHEDPKDKTRLVMPPAGAIPIMLVLYLLFGLFIPQPWIQPFCAFFIIGYLIYDYIHYSTHHFPMRNPVAKYLKHYHLKHHFSGEGGRYGVSSPVWDKVFGTEPGLR
;
A
#
# COMPACT_ATOMS: atom_id res chain seq x y z
N ILE A 1 -2.50 -11.90 11.87
CA ILE A 1 -1.54 -11.14 11.02
C ILE A 1 -2.31 -10.35 9.97
N VAL A 2 -2.97 -10.98 8.98
CA VAL A 2 -3.78 -10.26 7.94
C VAL A 2 -4.89 -9.37 8.52
N VAL A 3 -5.58 -9.79 9.59
CA VAL A 3 -6.63 -8.98 10.25
C VAL A 3 -6.07 -7.72 10.94
N LEU A 4 -4.84 -7.76 11.45
CA LEU A 4 -4.19 -6.63 12.14
C LEU A 4 -3.70 -5.54 11.17
N PHE A 5 -3.47 -5.88 9.90
CA PHE A 5 -2.84 -4.99 8.91
C PHE A 5 -3.76 -4.57 7.77
N TYR A 6 -4.81 -5.35 7.50
CA TYR A 6 -5.75 -5.11 6.40
C TYR A 6 -7.21 -5.15 6.89
N GLY A 7 -7.61 -6.22 7.60
CA GLY A 7 -9.00 -6.40 8.03
C GLY A 7 -9.56 -5.27 8.89
N ASN A 8 -8.77 -4.77 9.85
CA ASN A 8 -9.22 -3.75 10.80
C ASN A 8 -9.47 -2.36 10.16
N HIS A 9 -8.74 -2.00 9.11
CA HIS A 9 -8.93 -0.75 8.36
C HIS A 9 -10.15 -0.82 7.43
N HIS A 10 -10.42 -2.00 6.87
CA HIS A 10 -11.61 -2.21 6.05
C HIS A 10 -12.91 -2.16 6.86
N GLU A 11 -12.85 -2.51 8.14
CA GLU A 11 -13.99 -2.42 9.07
C GLU A 11 -14.30 -0.97 9.50
N ASP A 12 -13.28 -0.16 9.81
CA ASP A 12 -13.45 1.28 10.10
C ASP A 12 -12.41 2.14 9.36
N PRO A 13 -12.70 2.57 8.12
CA PRO A 13 -11.77 3.33 7.29
C PRO A 13 -11.49 4.77 7.77
N LYS A 14 -12.17 5.23 8.83
CA LYS A 14 -12.00 6.57 9.40
C LYS A 14 -11.17 6.56 10.69
N ASP A 15 -10.90 5.41 11.28
CA ASP A 15 -10.03 5.28 12.45
C ASP A 15 -8.56 5.49 12.05
N LYS A 16 -8.02 6.65 12.44
CA LYS A 16 -6.63 7.05 12.17
C LYS A 16 -5.59 6.13 12.81
N THR A 17 -5.95 5.39 13.85
CA THR A 17 -5.02 4.55 14.62
C THR A 17 -4.79 3.17 13.99
N ARG A 18 -5.61 2.79 13.01
CA ARG A 18 -5.63 1.43 12.42
C ARG A 18 -5.24 1.38 10.95
N LEU A 19 -4.89 2.53 10.39
CA LEU A 19 -4.61 2.67 8.97
C LEU A 19 -3.18 2.27 8.59
N VAL A 20 -2.21 2.66 9.41
CA VAL A 20 -0.78 2.47 9.14
C VAL A 20 -0.26 1.27 9.93
N MET A 21 0.63 0.49 9.32
CA MET A 21 1.23 -0.64 10.00
C MET A 21 2.10 -0.17 11.18
N PRO A 22 1.92 -0.71 12.40
CA PRO A 22 2.80 -0.38 13.51
C PRO A 22 4.22 -0.91 13.25
N PRO A 23 5.28 -0.18 13.68
CA PRO A 23 6.67 -0.61 13.50
C PRO A 23 6.96 -2.02 14.03
N ALA A 24 6.33 -2.41 15.14
CA ALA A 24 6.47 -3.74 15.72
C ALA A 24 6.05 -4.87 14.75
N GLY A 25 5.08 -4.61 13.85
CA GLY A 25 4.71 -5.55 12.80
C GLY A 25 5.62 -5.45 11.57
N ALA A 26 6.02 -4.23 11.19
CA ALA A 26 6.83 -4.00 9.99
C ALA A 26 8.25 -4.57 10.10
N ILE A 27 8.86 -4.54 11.30
CA ILE A 27 10.23 -5.00 11.51
C ILE A 27 10.41 -6.50 11.20
N PRO A 28 9.61 -7.44 11.75
CA PRO A 28 9.70 -8.86 11.38
C PRO A 28 9.50 -9.11 9.88
N ILE A 29 8.56 -8.41 9.24
CA ILE A 29 8.34 -8.55 7.78
C ILE A 29 9.57 -8.09 7.01
N MET A 30 10.12 -6.92 7.36
CA MET A 30 11.31 -6.39 6.70
C MET A 30 12.54 -7.28 6.92
N LEU A 31 12.67 -7.93 8.08
CA LEU A 31 13.73 -8.90 8.34
C LEU A 31 13.62 -10.11 7.38
N VAL A 32 12.43 -10.68 7.24
CA VAL A 32 12.20 -11.79 6.30
C VAL A 32 12.49 -11.37 4.86
N LEU A 33 12.03 -10.17 4.47
CA LEU A 33 12.30 -9.62 3.13
C LEU A 33 13.79 -9.36 2.89
N TYR A 34 14.52 -8.84 3.88
CA TYR A 34 15.96 -8.64 3.78
C TYR A 34 16.70 -9.95 3.50
N LEU A 35 16.37 -11.03 4.22
CA LEU A 35 16.94 -12.36 3.99
C LEU A 35 16.60 -12.88 2.58
N LEU A 36 15.35 -12.70 2.13
CA LEU A 36 14.91 -13.12 0.81
C LEU A 36 15.60 -12.34 -0.32
N PHE A 37 15.68 -11.01 -0.19
CA PHE A 37 16.37 -10.16 -1.16
C PHE A 37 17.86 -10.49 -1.23
N GLY A 38 18.49 -10.85 -0.11
CA GLY A 38 19.89 -11.27 -0.07
C GLY A 38 20.20 -12.55 -0.83
N LEU A 39 19.20 -13.35 -1.20
CA LEU A 39 19.40 -14.50 -2.10
C LEU A 39 19.70 -14.07 -3.55
N PHE A 40 19.30 -12.86 -3.94
CA PHE A 40 19.37 -12.38 -5.33
C PHE A 40 20.19 -11.10 -5.48
N ILE A 41 20.30 -10.27 -4.44
CA ILE A 41 20.98 -8.98 -4.46
C ILE A 41 22.29 -9.08 -3.69
N PRO A 42 23.46 -9.06 -4.36
CA PRO A 42 24.75 -9.20 -3.71
C PRO A 42 25.19 -7.93 -2.97
N GLN A 43 26.17 -8.09 -2.09
CA GLN A 43 26.87 -6.96 -1.46
C GLN A 43 27.64 -6.14 -2.52
N PRO A 44 27.70 -4.80 -2.41
CA PRO A 44 27.13 -3.94 -1.36
C PRO A 44 25.73 -3.40 -1.69
N TRP A 45 25.01 -3.98 -2.66
CA TRP A 45 23.77 -3.40 -3.21
C TRP A 45 22.52 -3.68 -2.38
N ILE A 46 22.56 -4.70 -1.51
CA ILE A 46 21.40 -5.07 -0.69
C ILE A 46 20.99 -3.97 0.30
N GLN A 47 21.95 -3.23 0.88
CA GLN A 47 21.67 -2.15 1.81
C GLN A 47 20.95 -0.96 1.14
N PRO A 48 21.49 -0.35 0.06
CA PRO A 48 20.77 0.72 -0.61
C PRO A 48 19.43 0.23 -1.19
N PHE A 49 19.36 -1.00 -1.73
CA PHE A 49 18.09 -1.57 -2.17
C PHE A 49 17.04 -1.61 -1.06
N CYS A 50 17.38 -2.15 0.11
CA CYS A 50 16.46 -2.22 1.24
C CYS A 50 16.09 -0.83 1.77
N ALA A 51 17.03 0.13 1.77
CA ALA A 51 16.74 1.51 2.13
C ALA A 51 15.69 2.13 1.19
N PHE A 52 15.86 2.00 -0.12
CA PHE A 52 14.88 2.50 -1.09
C PHE A 52 13.55 1.73 -1.05
N PHE A 53 13.58 0.43 -0.72
CA PHE A 53 12.38 -0.36 -0.50
C PHE A 53 11.56 0.19 0.68
N ILE A 54 12.20 0.49 1.81
CA ILE A 54 11.56 1.10 2.98
C ILE A 54 11.02 2.50 2.64
N ILE A 55 11.79 3.31 1.91
CA ILE A 55 11.32 4.63 1.44
C ILE A 55 10.07 4.48 0.56
N GLY A 56 10.07 3.53 -0.37
CA GLY A 56 8.92 3.23 -1.23
C GLY A 56 7.68 2.81 -0.42
N TYR A 57 7.87 1.96 0.59
CA TYR A 57 6.83 1.57 1.53
C TYR A 57 6.26 2.77 2.30
N LEU A 58 7.12 3.65 2.82
CA LEU A 58 6.67 4.85 3.52
C LEU A 58 5.89 5.80 2.61
N ILE A 59 6.34 5.98 1.36
CA ILE A 59 5.61 6.77 0.35
C ILE A 59 4.22 6.16 0.12
N TYR A 60 4.12 4.84 -0.03
CA TYR A 60 2.85 4.13 -0.16
C TYR A 60 1.94 4.40 1.05
N ASP A 61 2.45 4.27 2.27
CA ASP A 61 1.68 4.50 3.50
C ASP A 61 1.17 5.96 3.59
N TYR A 62 2.02 6.94 3.27
CA TYR A 62 1.62 8.35 3.26
C TYR A 62 0.57 8.64 2.19
N ILE A 63 0.68 8.04 1.01
CA ILE A 63 -0.35 8.17 -0.03
C ILE A 63 -1.66 7.56 0.47
N HIS A 64 -1.62 6.33 1.00
CA HIS A 64 -2.79 5.65 1.55
C HIS A 64 -3.46 6.50 2.64
N TYR A 65 -2.69 6.98 3.61
CA TYR A 65 -3.19 7.89 4.63
C TYR A 65 -3.84 9.14 4.04
N SER A 66 -3.23 9.70 3.01
CA SER A 66 -3.73 10.90 2.35
C SER A 66 -5.05 10.68 1.62
N THR A 67 -5.24 9.50 1.00
CA THR A 67 -6.50 9.18 0.31
C THR A 67 -7.70 9.18 1.27
N HIS A 68 -7.49 8.78 2.53
CA HIS A 68 -8.54 8.78 3.55
C HIS A 68 -8.72 10.16 4.21
N HIS A 69 -7.62 10.87 4.51
CA HIS A 69 -7.65 11.99 5.46
C HIS A 69 -7.47 13.38 4.86
N PHE A 70 -7.01 13.50 3.61
CA PHE A 70 -6.76 14.80 2.98
C PHE A 70 -7.63 15.02 1.74
N PRO A 71 -7.97 16.27 1.39
CA PRO A 71 -8.81 16.58 0.24
C PRO A 71 -8.17 16.27 -1.13
N MET A 72 -6.84 16.05 -1.20
CA MET A 72 -6.06 15.68 -2.41
C MET A 72 -6.50 16.44 -3.69
N ARG A 73 -6.08 17.72 -3.81
CA ARG A 73 -6.56 18.65 -4.85
C ARG A 73 -5.85 18.51 -6.22
N ASN A 74 -4.62 18.03 -6.25
CA ASN A 74 -3.88 17.82 -7.50
C ASN A 74 -4.59 16.73 -8.35
N PRO A 75 -4.66 16.83 -9.69
CA PRO A 75 -5.38 15.86 -10.52
C PRO A 75 -4.98 14.40 -10.30
N VAL A 76 -3.68 14.10 -10.18
CA VAL A 76 -3.17 12.74 -9.95
C VAL A 76 -3.55 12.26 -8.56
N ALA A 77 -3.33 13.09 -7.55
CA ALA A 77 -3.69 12.78 -6.16
C ALA A 77 -5.21 12.56 -6.01
N LYS A 78 -6.01 13.41 -6.67
CA LYS A 78 -7.46 13.29 -6.72
C LYS A 78 -7.87 11.98 -7.37
N TYR A 79 -7.25 11.60 -8.48
CA TYR A 79 -7.51 10.31 -9.14
C TYR A 79 -7.24 9.14 -8.20
N LEU A 80 -6.05 9.08 -7.57
CA LEU A 80 -5.69 8.02 -6.63
C LEU A 80 -6.67 7.95 -5.45
N LYS A 81 -7.08 9.10 -4.90
CA LYS A 81 -8.10 9.15 -3.86
C LYS A 81 -9.42 8.53 -4.31
N HIS A 82 -9.95 8.92 -5.48
CA HIS A 82 -11.21 8.36 -5.96
C HIS A 82 -11.08 6.87 -6.28
N TYR A 83 -9.94 6.45 -6.83
CA TYR A 83 -9.66 5.05 -7.14
C TYR A 83 -9.69 4.18 -5.87
N HIS A 84 -8.93 4.60 -4.85
CA HIS A 84 -8.85 3.91 -3.57
C HIS A 84 -10.16 3.94 -2.77
N LEU A 85 -10.89 5.05 -2.77
CA LEU A 85 -12.19 5.10 -2.08
C LEU A 85 -13.24 4.21 -2.76
N LYS A 86 -13.16 3.97 -4.08
CA LYS A 86 -14.00 2.96 -4.74
C LYS A 86 -13.71 1.56 -4.23
N HIS A 87 -12.45 1.21 -3.95
CA HIS A 87 -12.10 -0.06 -3.33
C HIS A 87 -12.83 -0.27 -1.99
N HIS A 88 -12.95 0.76 -1.17
CA HIS A 88 -13.66 0.68 0.11
C HIS A 88 -15.20 0.71 -0.01
N PHE A 89 -15.76 1.50 -0.93
CA PHE A 89 -17.20 1.83 -0.90
C PHE A 89 -18.02 1.30 -2.06
N SER A 90 -17.41 0.73 -3.11
CA SER A 90 -18.17 0.25 -4.28
C SER A 90 -18.87 -1.09 -4.05
N GLY A 91 -18.42 -1.89 -3.08
CA GLY A 91 -18.86 -3.28 -2.91
C GLY A 91 -18.34 -4.25 -3.97
N GLU A 92 -17.59 -3.77 -4.97
CA GLU A 92 -16.93 -4.59 -5.98
C GLU A 92 -15.54 -5.01 -5.50
N GLY A 93 -15.19 -6.29 -5.67
CA GLY A 93 -13.81 -6.74 -5.48
C GLY A 93 -12.88 -6.19 -6.57
N GLY A 94 -11.70 -5.67 -6.18
CA GLY A 94 -10.70 -5.12 -7.10
C GLY A 94 -10.18 -3.75 -6.66
N ARG A 95 -9.40 -3.08 -7.52
CA ARG A 95 -8.77 -1.78 -7.26
C ARG A 95 -7.85 -1.80 -6.04
N TYR A 96 -6.97 -2.80 -5.99
CA TYR A 96 -6.07 -3.03 -4.86
C TYR A 96 -4.90 -2.04 -4.82
N GLY A 97 -4.58 -1.39 -5.94
CA GLY A 97 -3.53 -0.41 -6.06
C GLY A 97 -3.87 0.92 -5.40
N VAL A 98 -3.05 1.33 -4.42
CA VAL A 98 -3.24 2.60 -3.69
C VAL A 98 -2.37 3.72 -4.27
N SER A 99 -1.09 3.45 -4.48
CA SER A 99 -0.13 4.42 -5.04
C SER A 99 -0.19 4.51 -6.57
N SER A 100 -0.72 3.47 -7.22
CA SER A 100 -0.89 3.39 -8.67
C SER A 100 -1.82 2.22 -9.05
N PRO A 101 -2.67 2.34 -10.09
CA PRO A 101 -3.51 1.26 -10.60
C PRO A 101 -2.75 0.29 -11.54
N VAL A 102 -1.45 0.49 -11.77
CA VAL A 102 -0.68 -0.27 -12.78
C VAL A 102 -0.82 -1.78 -12.58
N TRP A 103 -0.66 -2.26 -11.35
CA TRP A 103 -0.76 -3.68 -11.07
C TRP A 103 -2.19 -4.21 -11.19
N ASP A 104 -3.21 -3.40 -10.91
CA ASP A 104 -4.59 -3.80 -11.17
C ASP A 104 -4.86 -4.03 -12.66
N LYS A 105 -4.23 -3.24 -13.53
CA LYS A 105 -4.33 -3.42 -14.98
C LYS A 105 -3.58 -4.65 -15.46
N VAL A 106 -2.36 -4.87 -14.94
CA VAL A 106 -1.53 -6.03 -15.29
C VAL A 106 -2.22 -7.34 -14.88
N PHE A 107 -2.86 -7.37 -13.71
CA PHE A 107 -3.50 -8.57 -13.17
C PHE A 107 -5.02 -8.63 -13.42
N GLY A 108 -5.61 -7.65 -14.11
CA GLY A 108 -7.03 -7.63 -14.45
C GLY A 108 -7.97 -7.50 -13.25
N THR A 109 -7.56 -6.77 -12.22
CA THR A 109 -8.31 -6.51 -10.99
C THR A 109 -8.91 -5.10 -10.92
N GLU A 110 -8.96 -4.36 -12.03
CA GLU A 110 -9.74 -3.11 -12.19
C GLU A 110 -11.15 -3.44 -12.74
N PRO A 111 -12.24 -3.31 -11.95
CA PRO A 111 -13.59 -3.55 -12.43
C PRO A 111 -13.99 -2.50 -13.48
N GLY A 112 -14.55 -2.96 -14.62
CA GLY A 112 -14.94 -2.13 -15.76
C GLY A 112 -14.02 -2.21 -16.99
N LEU A 113 -12.92 -2.97 -16.91
CA LEU A 113 -12.14 -3.42 -18.08
C LEU A 113 -12.62 -4.77 -18.65
N ARG A 114 -13.73 -5.30 -18.12
CA ARG A 114 -14.44 -6.49 -18.62
C ARG A 114 -15.77 -6.08 -19.20
#